data_AF-A0A938GW87-F1
#
_entry.id   AF-A0A938GW87-F1
#
_cell.length_a   1.000
_cell.length_b   1.000
_cell.length_c   1.000
_cell.angle_alpha   90.00
_cell.angle_beta   90.00
_cell.angle_gamma   90.00
#
_symmetry.space_group_name_H-M   'P 1'
#
loop_
_entity.id
_entity.type
_entity.pdbx_description
1 polymer ?
#
loop_
_entity_poly.entity_id
_entity_poly.type
_entity_poly.pdbx_seq_one_letter_code
_entity_poly.pdbx_strand_id
1 'polypeptide(L)'
;MDTFTPRLDILPRAQRFLWQRLRPIQQFGYVLYGGTAIALRLGHRQSVDFDFFNSNPVDPGALRAALPFLRIATVRQERPNTYEIETGSGVRVAFFGGLDFGRVGQPEQTDDGVLQVASLDDLMATKVKVILQRSESKDYRDIAAMLRAGVRLETGLAAAQKMYHPTFPPTEALKALVYFEDGDMARLSKEDRAVLIEAARRLKSLPTVKVTPGLAPDQAVAIAPVGRPTVRVRIDPPKQGPRMGI
;
A
#
# COMPACT_ATOMS: atom_id res chain seq x y z
N MET A 1 -8.52 17.10 10.48
CA MET A 1 -7.83 16.09 9.66
C MET A 1 -7.06 16.85 8.61
N ASP A 2 -5.75 16.60 8.52
CA ASP A 2 -4.95 17.22 7.47
C ASP A 2 -5.35 16.62 6.13
N THR A 3 -5.51 17.50 5.14
CA THR A 3 -5.88 17.14 3.78
C THR A 3 -4.85 17.70 2.81
N PHE A 4 -4.75 17.08 1.63
CA PHE A 4 -3.94 17.62 0.55
C PHE A 4 -4.69 17.56 -0.78
N THR A 5 -4.38 18.49 -1.68
CA THR A 5 -4.92 18.48 -3.04
C THR A 5 -4.22 17.42 -3.88
N PRO A 6 -4.92 16.36 -4.33
CA PRO A 6 -4.31 15.35 -5.18
C PRO A 6 -4.04 15.92 -6.57
N ARG A 7 -2.84 15.71 -7.09
CA ARG A 7 -2.49 16.04 -8.48
C ARG A 7 -3.12 15.03 -9.42
N LEU A 8 -4.36 15.25 -9.82
CA LEU A 8 -5.08 14.33 -10.71
C LEU A 8 -4.65 14.45 -12.19
N ASP A 9 -3.98 15.53 -12.57
CA ASP A 9 -3.49 15.79 -13.92
C ASP A 9 -2.42 14.78 -14.38
N ILE A 10 -1.68 14.18 -13.44
CA ILE A 10 -0.71 13.10 -13.72
C ILE A 10 -1.36 11.75 -13.95
N LEU A 11 -2.62 11.57 -13.58
CA LEU A 11 -3.33 10.32 -13.80
C LEU A 11 -3.75 10.23 -15.27
N PRO A 12 -3.46 9.11 -15.95
CA PRO A 12 -3.99 8.90 -17.29
C PRO A 12 -5.53 8.92 -17.28
N ARG A 13 -6.12 9.15 -18.45
CA ARG A 13 -7.56 9.40 -18.58
C ARG A 13 -8.42 8.32 -17.94
N ALA A 14 -8.02 7.05 -18.07
CA ALA A 14 -8.75 5.92 -17.50
C ALA A 14 -8.78 5.96 -15.95
N GLN A 15 -7.64 6.25 -15.31
CA GLN A 15 -7.52 6.38 -13.86
C GLN A 15 -8.33 7.56 -13.34
N ARG A 16 -8.31 8.71 -14.04
CA ARG A 16 -9.14 9.87 -13.67
C ARG A 16 -10.63 9.55 -13.70
N PHE A 17 -11.10 8.78 -14.68
CA PHE A 17 -12.48 8.31 -14.71
C PHE A 17 -12.81 7.35 -13.57
N LEU A 18 -11.84 6.56 -13.12
CA LEU A 18 -12.04 5.64 -12.00
C LEU A 18 -12.04 6.37 -10.65
N TRP A 19 -11.32 7.48 -10.54
CA TRP A 19 -11.03 8.18 -9.28
C TRP A 19 -12.25 8.34 -8.35
N GLN A 20 -13.30 9.02 -8.79
CA GLN A 20 -14.50 9.24 -7.95
C GLN A 20 -15.22 7.94 -7.58
N ARG A 21 -15.08 6.87 -8.38
CA ARG A 21 -15.67 5.55 -8.11
C ARG A 21 -14.91 4.78 -7.03
N LEU A 22 -13.72 5.23 -6.63
CA LEU A 22 -12.93 4.61 -5.56
C LEU A 22 -13.37 5.07 -4.17
N ARG A 23 -14.12 6.17 -4.05
CA ARG A 23 -14.53 6.75 -2.75
C ARG A 23 -15.11 5.74 -1.74
N PRO A 24 -15.95 4.76 -2.12
CA PRO A 24 -16.46 3.77 -1.17
C PRO A 24 -15.39 2.93 -0.47
N ILE A 25 -14.16 2.85 -1.01
CA ILE A 25 -13.04 2.11 -0.41
C ILE A 25 -12.71 2.58 1.00
N GLN A 26 -12.92 3.86 1.30
CA GLN A 26 -12.60 4.45 2.60
C GLN A 26 -13.36 3.82 3.75
N GLN A 27 -14.60 3.35 3.52
CA GLN A 27 -15.43 2.73 4.56
C GLN A 27 -14.85 1.41 5.09
N PHE A 28 -13.90 0.82 4.36
CA PHE A 28 -13.23 -0.42 4.75
C PHE A 28 -11.87 -0.16 5.42
N GLY A 29 -11.43 1.09 5.53
CA GLY A 29 -10.13 1.45 6.12
C GLY A 29 -8.93 1.16 5.21
N TYR A 30 -9.12 1.11 3.89
CA TYR A 30 -7.99 1.01 2.96
C TYR A 30 -7.27 2.36 2.81
N VAL A 31 -5.95 2.28 2.72
CA VAL A 31 -5.06 3.42 2.48
C VAL A 31 -4.32 3.19 1.16
N LEU A 32 -4.23 4.22 0.33
CA LEU A 32 -3.48 4.18 -0.91
C LEU A 32 -1.97 4.24 -0.62
N TYR A 33 -1.25 3.25 -1.12
CA TYR A 33 0.21 3.13 -1.08
C TYR A 33 0.79 3.10 -2.50
N GLY A 34 2.10 2.85 -2.61
CA GLY A 34 2.78 2.59 -3.87
C GLY A 34 3.10 3.86 -4.67
N GLY A 35 3.44 3.67 -5.94
CA GLY A 35 3.92 4.76 -6.79
C GLY A 35 2.87 5.83 -7.07
N THR A 36 1.59 5.44 -7.12
CA THR A 36 0.49 6.38 -7.37
C THR A 36 0.21 7.27 -6.16
N ALA A 37 0.34 6.76 -4.93
CA ALA A 37 0.28 7.60 -3.73
C ALA A 37 1.32 8.72 -3.75
N ILE A 38 2.55 8.42 -4.15
CA ILE A 38 3.63 9.41 -4.28
C ILE A 38 3.34 10.39 -5.42
N ALA A 39 2.90 9.87 -6.57
CA ALA A 39 2.62 10.69 -7.74
C ALA A 39 1.47 11.67 -7.52
N LEU A 40 0.43 11.29 -6.76
CA LEU A 40 -0.66 12.20 -6.40
C LEU A 40 -0.21 13.37 -5.52
N ARG A 41 0.81 13.15 -4.66
CA ARG A 41 1.35 14.20 -3.79
C ARG A 41 2.34 15.09 -4.54
N LEU A 42 3.24 14.50 -5.32
CA LEU A 42 4.41 15.19 -5.87
C LEU A 42 4.30 15.55 -7.36
N GLY A 43 3.45 14.87 -8.11
CA GLY A 43 3.26 15.11 -9.55
C GLY A 43 4.50 14.79 -10.39
N HIS A 44 5.44 14.01 -9.86
CA HIS A 44 6.77 13.81 -10.44
C HIS A 44 6.78 12.86 -11.63
N ARG A 45 5.74 12.02 -11.79
CA ARG A 45 5.53 11.15 -12.96
C ARG A 45 4.09 10.69 -13.06
N GLN A 46 3.71 10.18 -14.23
CA GLN A 46 2.48 9.40 -14.35
C GLN A 46 2.64 8.04 -13.66
N SER A 47 1.54 7.56 -13.07
CA SER A 47 1.45 6.23 -12.44
C SER A 47 0.08 5.62 -12.76
N VAL A 48 0.05 4.30 -12.99
CA VAL A 48 -1.08 3.64 -13.64
C VAL A 48 -1.83 2.63 -12.78
N ASP A 49 -1.29 2.28 -11.61
CA ASP A 49 -1.79 1.24 -10.72
C ASP A 49 -2.35 1.86 -9.43
N PHE A 50 -3.41 1.33 -8.84
CA PHE A 50 -3.85 1.70 -7.49
C PHE A 50 -3.58 0.54 -6.52
N ASP A 51 -2.68 0.76 -5.56
CA ASP A 51 -2.32 -0.22 -4.53
C ASP A 51 -2.95 0.19 -3.19
N PHE A 52 -3.95 -0.55 -2.74
CA PHE A 52 -4.67 -0.29 -1.49
C PHE A 52 -4.26 -1.27 -0.41
N PHE A 53 -3.77 -0.76 0.70
CA PHE A 53 -3.29 -1.55 1.83
C PHE A 53 -4.24 -1.43 3.02
N ASN A 54 -4.39 -2.52 3.78
CA ASN A 54 -5.25 -2.57 4.96
C ASN A 54 -4.68 -3.55 6.00
N SER A 55 -4.89 -3.26 7.28
CA SER A 55 -4.59 -4.18 8.37
C SER A 55 -5.61 -5.28 8.53
N ASN A 56 -6.86 -5.05 8.10
CA ASN A 56 -7.90 -6.06 8.07
C ASN A 56 -7.73 -6.99 6.85
N PRO A 57 -8.18 -8.26 6.94
CA PRO A 57 -8.21 -9.15 5.79
C PRO A 57 -9.02 -8.60 4.61
N VAL A 58 -8.63 -8.98 3.40
CA VAL A 58 -9.39 -8.61 2.19
C VAL A 58 -10.69 -9.40 2.13
N ASP A 59 -11.81 -8.71 1.90
CA ASP A 59 -13.10 -9.30 1.55
C ASP A 59 -13.49 -8.88 0.12
N PRO A 60 -13.17 -9.71 -0.91
CA PRO A 60 -13.52 -9.42 -2.29
C PRO A 60 -15.03 -9.31 -2.52
N GLY A 61 -15.85 -10.01 -1.73
CA GLY A 61 -17.31 -9.94 -1.80
C GLY A 61 -17.82 -8.56 -1.40
N ALA A 62 -17.36 -8.05 -0.25
CA ALA A 62 -17.70 -6.71 0.22
C ALA A 62 -17.19 -5.62 -0.74
N LEU A 63 -15.97 -5.77 -1.27
CA LEU A 63 -15.41 -4.85 -2.27
C LEU A 63 -16.27 -4.83 -3.55
N ARG A 64 -16.64 -5.99 -4.10
CA ARG A 64 -17.49 -6.09 -5.30
C ARG A 64 -18.88 -5.50 -5.09
N ALA A 65 -19.43 -5.58 -3.88
CA ALA A 65 -20.70 -4.96 -3.53
C ALA A 65 -20.62 -3.43 -3.49
N ALA A 66 -19.54 -2.88 -2.91
CA ALA A 66 -19.37 -1.43 -2.76
C ALA A 66 -18.82 -0.73 -4.02
N LEU A 67 -18.13 -1.45 -4.90
CA LEU A 67 -17.43 -0.90 -6.06
C LEU A 67 -17.92 -1.62 -7.33
N PRO A 68 -19.01 -1.15 -7.97
CA PRO A 68 -19.65 -1.86 -9.07
C PRO A 68 -18.72 -2.16 -10.26
N PHE A 69 -17.69 -1.32 -10.49
CA PHE A 69 -16.73 -1.55 -11.58
C PHE A 69 -15.90 -2.83 -11.38
N LEU A 70 -15.75 -3.33 -10.15
CA LEU A 70 -15.05 -4.59 -9.89
C LEU A 70 -15.81 -5.80 -10.43
N ARG A 71 -17.13 -5.72 -10.58
CA ARG A 71 -17.97 -6.83 -11.09
C ARG A 71 -17.72 -7.17 -12.55
N ILE A 72 -17.20 -6.20 -13.32
CA ILE A 72 -16.91 -6.34 -14.75
C ILE A 72 -15.39 -6.31 -15.02
N ALA A 73 -14.57 -6.24 -13.97
CA ALA A 73 -13.13 -6.27 -14.09
C ALA A 73 -12.62 -7.70 -14.27
N THR A 74 -11.48 -7.85 -14.95
CA THR A 74 -10.78 -9.14 -15.03
C THR A 74 -10.02 -9.37 -13.73
N VAL A 75 -10.34 -10.46 -13.02
CA VAL A 75 -9.57 -10.88 -11.85
C VAL A 75 -8.22 -11.41 -12.29
N ARG A 76 -7.15 -10.79 -11.79
CA ARG A 76 -5.76 -11.21 -12.03
C ARG A 76 -5.29 -12.17 -10.94
N GLN A 77 -5.66 -11.89 -9.70
CA GLN A 77 -5.34 -12.71 -8.54
C GLN A 77 -6.41 -12.57 -7.46
N GLU A 78 -6.85 -13.70 -6.89
CA GLU A 78 -7.71 -13.75 -5.71
C GLU A 78 -7.17 -14.84 -4.77
N ARG A 79 -6.46 -14.42 -3.73
CA ARG A 79 -5.84 -15.28 -2.70
C ARG A 79 -6.11 -14.67 -1.32
N PRO A 80 -5.91 -15.41 -0.21
CA PRO A 80 -6.00 -14.82 1.12
C PRO A 80 -5.17 -13.54 1.19
N ASN A 81 -5.80 -12.44 1.62
CA ASN A 81 -5.20 -11.12 1.77
C ASN A 81 -4.67 -10.45 0.48
N THR A 82 -5.01 -10.96 -0.71
CA THR A 82 -4.62 -10.34 -1.98
C THR A 82 -5.74 -10.46 -3.00
N TYR A 83 -6.23 -9.31 -3.47
CA TYR A 83 -7.21 -9.24 -4.55
C TYR A 83 -6.76 -8.22 -5.60
N GLU A 84 -6.39 -8.70 -6.77
CA GLU A 84 -5.89 -7.88 -7.87
C GLU A 84 -6.81 -8.02 -9.07
N ILE A 85 -7.17 -6.89 -9.65
CA ILE A 85 -8.02 -6.81 -10.83
C ILE A 85 -7.43 -5.87 -11.87
N GLU A 86 -7.91 -6.02 -13.09
CA GLU A 86 -7.71 -5.07 -14.17
C GLU A 86 -9.06 -4.68 -14.76
N THR A 87 -9.34 -3.39 -14.79
CA THR A 87 -10.57 -2.84 -15.41
C THR A 87 -10.54 -3.04 -16.92
N GLY A 88 -11.71 -3.00 -17.59
CA GLY A 88 -11.78 -3.03 -19.05
C GLY A 88 -11.02 -1.88 -19.76
N SER A 89 -10.70 -0.82 -19.03
CA SER A 89 -9.84 0.29 -19.51
C SER A 89 -8.35 0.10 -19.22
N GLY A 90 -7.92 -1.07 -18.73
CA GLY A 90 -6.52 -1.39 -18.45
C GLY A 90 -5.96 -0.83 -17.13
N VAL A 91 -6.79 -0.21 -16.29
CA VAL A 91 -6.37 0.26 -14.95
C VAL A 91 -6.28 -0.94 -14.01
N ARG A 92 -5.12 -1.12 -13.37
CA ARG A 92 -4.92 -2.14 -12.35
C ARG A 92 -5.26 -1.59 -10.97
N VAL A 93 -5.97 -2.40 -10.20
CA VAL A 93 -6.32 -2.10 -8.80
C VAL A 93 -6.00 -3.32 -7.97
N ALA A 94 -5.17 -3.16 -6.96
CA ALA A 94 -4.73 -4.20 -6.06
C ALA A 94 -5.13 -3.87 -4.63
N PHE A 95 -5.68 -4.86 -3.93
CA PHE A 95 -6.04 -4.78 -2.52
C PHE A 95 -5.21 -5.79 -1.74
N PHE A 96 -4.46 -5.29 -0.77
CA PHE A 96 -3.63 -6.08 0.14
C PHE A 96 -4.15 -5.91 1.56
N GLY A 97 -4.42 -7.00 2.25
CA GLY A 97 -5.00 -7.01 3.59
C GLY A 97 -4.15 -7.77 4.60
N GLY A 98 -4.57 -7.79 5.86
CA GLY A 98 -3.85 -8.49 6.92
C GLY A 98 -2.44 -7.95 7.16
N LEU A 99 -2.19 -6.69 6.80
CA LEU A 99 -0.87 -6.06 6.92
C LEU A 99 -0.69 -5.48 8.33
N ASP A 100 0.30 -5.99 9.05
CA ASP A 100 0.54 -5.71 10.47
C ASP A 100 1.80 -4.87 10.74
N PHE A 101 2.48 -4.41 9.68
CA PHE A 101 3.71 -3.64 9.79
C PHE A 101 3.55 -2.22 10.38
N GLY A 102 2.30 -1.76 10.57
CA GLY A 102 1.97 -0.46 11.16
C GLY A 102 2.38 0.74 10.30
N ARG A 103 2.43 1.93 10.91
CA ARG A 103 2.79 3.19 10.23
C ARG A 103 3.63 4.10 11.13
N VAL A 104 4.49 4.91 10.55
CA VAL A 104 5.23 5.96 11.27
C VAL A 104 4.62 7.34 11.07
N GLY A 105 4.00 7.59 9.92
CA GLY A 105 3.28 8.83 9.65
C GLY A 105 1.76 8.65 9.68
N GLN A 106 1.03 9.75 9.75
CA GLN A 106 -0.43 9.70 9.61
C GLN A 106 -0.80 9.75 8.12
N PRO A 107 -1.69 8.85 7.65
CA PRO A 107 -2.29 9.00 6.34
C PRO A 107 -3.09 10.29 6.28
N GLU A 108 -3.07 10.95 5.12
CA GLU A 108 -3.85 12.17 4.88
C GLU A 108 -4.97 11.87 3.90
N GLN A 109 -6.11 12.53 4.10
CA GLN A 109 -7.23 12.43 3.18
C GLN A 109 -6.99 13.39 2.00
N THR A 110 -7.40 12.99 0.80
CA THR A 110 -7.49 13.95 -0.31
C THR A 110 -8.56 14.99 -0.01
N ASP A 111 -8.34 16.25 -0.40
CA ASP A 111 -9.27 17.36 -0.13
C ASP A 111 -10.65 17.17 -0.80
N ASP A 112 -10.71 16.41 -1.90
CA ASP A 112 -11.95 15.96 -2.54
C ASP A 112 -12.64 14.79 -1.81
N GLY A 113 -12.05 14.29 -0.73
CA GLY A 113 -12.60 13.27 0.15
C GLY A 113 -12.69 11.89 -0.50
N VAL A 114 -11.92 11.60 -1.56
CA VAL A 114 -11.99 10.32 -2.28
C VAL A 114 -11.15 9.25 -1.59
N LEU A 115 -9.89 9.52 -1.24
CA LEU A 115 -8.97 8.50 -0.70
C LEU A 115 -8.26 8.95 0.57
N GLN A 116 -7.90 7.97 1.40
CA GLN A 116 -6.82 8.10 2.38
C GLN A 116 -5.52 7.69 1.71
N VAL A 117 -4.45 8.48 1.86
CA VAL A 117 -3.16 8.25 1.20
C VAL A 117 -2.05 8.21 2.25
N ALA A 118 -1.20 7.20 2.17
CA ALA A 118 -0.09 7.02 3.10
C ALA A 118 0.80 8.27 3.17
N SER A 119 1.41 8.47 4.35
CA SER A 119 2.37 9.55 4.55
C SER A 119 3.60 9.36 3.65
N LEU A 120 4.30 10.44 3.32
CA LEU A 120 5.55 10.32 2.56
C LEU A 120 6.64 9.52 3.32
N ASP A 121 6.60 9.50 4.65
CA ASP A 121 7.52 8.69 5.46
C ASP A 121 7.24 7.18 5.31
N ASP A 122 5.98 6.76 5.34
CA ASP A 122 5.60 5.36 5.09
C ASP A 122 5.84 4.95 3.63
N LEU A 123 5.63 5.89 2.68
CA LEU A 123 5.92 5.66 1.26
C LEU A 123 7.43 5.54 1.02
N MET A 124 8.27 6.32 1.70
CA MET A 124 9.71 6.14 1.68
C MET A 124 10.10 4.77 2.24
N ALA A 125 9.55 4.38 3.39
CA ALA A 125 9.81 3.09 4.03
C ALA A 125 9.48 1.89 3.11
N THR A 126 8.32 1.93 2.47
CA THR A 126 7.91 0.89 1.52
C THR A 126 8.81 0.87 0.29
N LYS A 127 9.23 2.03 -0.24
CA LYS A 127 10.13 2.08 -1.40
C LYS A 127 11.52 1.54 -1.10
N VAL A 128 12.14 1.93 0.01
CA VAL A 128 13.46 1.39 0.38
C VAL A 128 13.42 -0.11 0.68
N LYS A 129 12.27 -0.66 1.13
CA LYS A 129 12.04 -2.10 1.23
C LYS A 129 11.93 -2.77 -0.14
N VAL A 130 11.19 -2.18 -1.08
CA VAL A 130 10.94 -2.75 -2.42
C VAL A 130 12.21 -2.82 -3.27
N ILE A 131 13.10 -1.83 -3.19
CA ILE A 131 14.35 -1.86 -3.97
C ILE A 131 15.30 -3.02 -3.61
N LEU A 132 15.10 -3.65 -2.44
CA LEU A 132 15.81 -4.88 -2.08
C LEU A 132 15.26 -6.13 -2.79
N GLN A 133 14.03 -6.05 -3.31
CA GLN A 133 13.35 -7.17 -3.95
C GLN A 133 13.40 -7.07 -5.47
N ARG A 134 13.54 -5.86 -6.01
CA ARG A 134 13.62 -5.61 -7.44
C ARG A 134 14.35 -4.30 -7.76
N SER A 135 14.96 -4.25 -8.92
CA SER A 135 15.65 -3.07 -9.44
C SER A 135 14.84 -2.44 -10.58
N GLU A 136 13.77 -1.72 -10.22
CA GLU A 136 12.94 -0.97 -11.19
C GLU A 136 13.16 0.54 -11.06
N SER A 137 13.52 1.20 -12.15
CA SER A 137 13.84 2.63 -12.25
C SER A 137 12.74 3.54 -11.71
N LYS A 138 11.47 3.11 -11.74
CA LYS A 138 10.35 3.88 -11.17
C LYS A 138 10.42 3.97 -9.64
N ASP A 139 10.91 2.94 -8.95
CA ASP A 139 11.03 2.95 -7.49
C ASP A 139 12.14 3.92 -7.06
N TYR A 140 13.23 4.00 -7.83
CA TYR A 140 14.33 4.94 -7.61
C TYR A 140 13.93 6.39 -7.93
N ARG A 141 13.17 6.61 -9.00
CA ARG A 141 12.57 7.92 -9.32
C ARG A 141 11.63 8.39 -8.21
N ASP A 142 10.83 7.49 -7.65
CA ASP A 142 9.93 7.80 -6.53
C ASP A 142 10.72 8.23 -5.29
N ILE A 143 11.81 7.52 -4.93
CA ILE A 143 12.68 7.90 -3.82
C ILE A 143 13.34 9.27 -4.09
N ALA A 144 13.92 9.46 -5.27
CA ALA A 144 14.56 10.73 -5.64
C ALA A 144 13.57 11.92 -5.59
N ALA A 145 12.33 11.72 -6.02
CA ALA A 145 11.28 12.74 -5.92
C ALA A 145 10.93 13.09 -4.47
N MET A 146 10.77 12.08 -3.61
CA MET A 146 10.52 12.29 -2.17
C MET A 146 11.68 13.01 -1.49
N LEU A 147 12.94 12.69 -1.83
CA LEU A 147 14.11 13.40 -1.31
C LEU A 147 14.12 14.87 -1.73
N ARG A 148 13.79 15.18 -3.00
CA ARG A 148 13.66 16.57 -3.47
C ARG A 148 12.53 17.32 -2.76
N ALA A 149 11.47 16.62 -2.37
CA ALA A 149 10.35 17.18 -1.61
C ALA A 149 10.67 17.35 -0.11
N GLY A 150 11.89 17.03 0.35
CA GLY A 150 12.33 17.24 1.72
C GLY A 150 12.16 16.03 2.64
N VAL A 151 11.71 14.88 2.13
CA VAL A 151 11.64 13.64 2.89
C VAL A 151 13.06 13.16 3.21
N ARG A 152 13.30 12.74 4.45
CA ARG A 152 14.62 12.34 4.94
C ARG A 152 14.84 10.84 4.73
N LEU A 153 15.92 10.47 4.03
CA LEU A 153 16.26 9.07 3.75
C LEU A 153 16.42 8.26 5.04
N GLU A 154 17.09 8.84 6.03
CA GLU A 154 17.35 8.21 7.33
C GLU A 154 16.05 7.92 8.09
N THR A 155 15.03 8.78 7.99
CA THR A 155 13.71 8.54 8.59
C THR A 155 13.02 7.36 7.89
N GLY A 156 13.05 7.32 6.56
CA GLY A 156 12.47 6.20 5.79
C GLY A 156 13.15 4.86 6.06
N LEU A 157 14.48 4.84 6.18
CA LEU A 157 15.25 3.64 6.53
C LEU A 157 14.97 3.17 7.97
N ALA A 158 14.89 4.10 8.93
CA ALA A 158 14.52 3.79 10.30
C ALA A 158 13.08 3.23 10.38
N ALA A 159 12.15 3.83 9.63
CA ALA A 159 10.77 3.39 9.52
C ALA A 159 10.69 1.97 8.95
N ALA A 160 11.33 1.72 7.81
CA ALA A 160 11.39 0.39 7.21
C ALA A 160 12.02 -0.65 8.15
N GLN A 161 13.07 -0.27 8.90
CA GLN A 161 13.70 -1.15 9.88
C GLN A 161 12.72 -1.57 10.99
N LYS A 162 11.88 -0.66 11.47
CA LYS A 162 10.90 -0.97 12.51
C LYS A 162 9.68 -1.70 11.97
N MET A 163 9.14 -1.26 10.84
CA MET A 163 7.94 -1.84 10.21
C MET A 163 8.17 -3.28 9.74
N TYR A 164 9.37 -3.59 9.23
CA TYR A 164 9.68 -4.90 8.64
C TYR A 164 10.71 -5.71 9.44
N HIS A 165 10.90 -5.38 10.73
CA HIS A 165 11.80 -6.12 11.62
C HIS A 165 11.39 -7.60 11.71
N PRO A 166 12.36 -8.56 11.71
CA PRO A 166 13.81 -8.41 11.59
C PRO A 166 14.33 -8.49 10.14
N THR A 167 13.45 -8.48 9.14
CA THR A 167 13.75 -8.86 7.75
C THR A 167 14.25 -7.72 6.86
N PHE A 168 14.43 -6.51 7.40
CA PHE A 168 14.91 -5.36 6.65
C PHE A 168 16.30 -4.91 7.13
N PRO A 169 17.37 -5.18 6.35
CA PRO A 169 18.72 -4.69 6.62
C PRO A 169 18.97 -3.30 6.00
N PRO A 170 19.04 -2.21 6.79
CA PRO A 170 19.17 -0.86 6.24
C PRO A 170 20.45 -0.63 5.43
N THR A 171 21.54 -1.28 5.82
CA THR A 171 22.83 -1.18 5.10
C THR A 171 22.74 -1.73 3.69
N GLU A 172 22.03 -2.85 3.48
CA GLU A 172 21.85 -3.40 2.14
C GLU A 172 20.92 -2.53 1.31
N ALA A 173 19.89 -1.92 1.92
CA ALA A 173 19.02 -0.97 1.22
C ALA A 173 19.81 0.26 0.76
N LEU A 174 20.75 0.75 1.57
CA LEU A 174 21.62 1.86 1.22
C LEU A 174 22.56 1.52 0.06
N LYS A 175 23.14 0.31 0.03
CA LYS A 175 23.95 -0.18 -1.09
C LYS A 175 23.11 -0.28 -2.38
N ALA A 176 21.93 -0.89 -2.28
CA ALA A 176 21.00 -1.02 -3.41
C ALA A 176 20.60 0.35 -3.98
N LEU A 177 20.42 1.36 -3.11
CA LEU A 177 20.03 2.71 -3.52
C LEU A 177 21.03 3.40 -4.47
N VAL A 178 22.30 3.03 -4.38
CA VAL A 178 23.39 3.61 -5.20
C VAL A 178 23.93 2.63 -6.24
N TYR A 179 23.32 1.44 -6.37
CA TYR A 179 23.64 0.46 -7.39
C TYR A 179 22.71 0.64 -8.59
N PHE A 180 23.27 0.94 -9.76
CA PHE A 180 22.49 1.35 -10.94
C PHE A 180 22.80 0.52 -12.20
N GLU A 181 23.32 -0.69 -12.03
CA GLU A 181 23.71 -1.58 -13.13
C GLU A 181 22.64 -2.64 -13.42
N ASP A 182 21.66 -2.83 -12.53
CA ASP A 182 20.60 -3.82 -12.66
C ASP A 182 19.36 -3.33 -13.42
N GLY A 183 18.54 -4.29 -13.88
CA GLY A 183 17.17 -4.05 -14.33
C GLY A 183 17.07 -3.04 -15.45
N ASP A 184 16.19 -2.04 -15.30
CA ASP A 184 16.00 -0.96 -16.28
C ASP A 184 16.66 0.37 -15.86
N MET A 185 17.70 0.32 -15.02
CA MET A 185 18.35 1.52 -14.46
C MET A 185 18.93 2.47 -15.49
N ALA A 186 19.21 2.02 -16.72
CA ALA A 186 19.57 2.91 -17.83
C ALA A 186 18.54 4.04 -18.07
N ARG A 187 17.28 3.87 -17.64
CA ARG A 187 16.21 4.88 -17.71
C ARG A 187 16.24 5.90 -16.57
N LEU A 188 17.01 5.66 -15.52
CA LEU A 188 17.14 6.57 -14.38
C LEU A 188 18.07 7.74 -14.75
N SER A 189 17.57 8.97 -14.62
CA SER A 189 18.29 10.18 -15.00
C SER A 189 19.57 10.38 -14.19
N LYS A 190 20.53 11.14 -14.74
CA LYS A 190 21.76 11.48 -14.02
C LYS A 190 21.47 12.31 -12.78
N GLU A 191 20.44 13.16 -12.86
CA GLU A 191 19.96 14.02 -11.79
C GLU A 191 19.36 13.20 -10.65
N ASP A 192 18.57 12.17 -10.94
CA ASP A 192 18.04 11.25 -9.92
C ASP A 192 19.18 10.48 -9.26
N ARG A 193 20.10 9.92 -10.05
CA ARG A 193 21.29 9.21 -9.52
C ARG A 193 22.10 10.11 -8.57
N ALA A 194 22.33 11.36 -8.95
CA ALA A 194 23.06 12.32 -8.12
C ALA A 194 22.34 12.59 -6.78
N VAL A 195 21.01 12.76 -6.80
CA VAL A 195 20.21 12.94 -5.58
C VAL A 195 20.31 11.72 -4.65
N LEU A 196 20.21 10.51 -5.21
CA LEU A 196 20.30 9.27 -4.43
C LEU A 196 21.69 9.07 -3.82
N ILE A 197 22.76 9.28 -4.60
CA ILE A 197 24.14 9.20 -4.13
C ILE A 197 24.37 10.21 -2.99
N GLU A 198 23.94 11.46 -3.17
CA GLU A 198 24.15 12.51 -2.17
C GLU A 198 23.38 12.21 -0.88
N ALA A 199 22.13 11.76 -0.98
CA ALA A 199 21.34 11.35 0.18
C ALA A 199 22.00 10.18 0.94
N ALA A 200 22.51 9.19 0.21
CA ALA A 200 23.21 8.06 0.81
C ALA A 200 24.50 8.48 1.52
N ARG A 201 25.29 9.39 0.92
CA ARG A 201 26.53 9.92 1.51
C ARG A 201 26.32 10.75 2.77
N ARG A 202 25.19 11.44 2.89
CA ARG A 202 24.86 12.27 4.06
C ARG A 202 24.40 11.46 5.27
N LEU A 203 24.00 10.21 5.07
CA LEU A 203 23.50 9.36 6.14
C LEU A 203 24.63 9.02 7.13
N LYS A 204 24.44 9.38 8.40
CA LYS A 204 25.39 9.10 9.50
C LYS A 204 24.85 8.08 10.50
N SER A 205 23.56 8.19 10.81
CA SER A 205 22.87 7.33 11.75
C SER A 205 21.37 7.32 11.43
N LEU A 206 20.67 6.31 11.94
CA LEU A 206 19.22 6.23 11.84
C LEU A 206 18.58 6.89 13.07
N PRO A 207 17.58 7.77 12.89
CA PRO A 207 16.82 8.30 14.02
C PRO A 207 15.97 7.20 14.68
N THR A 208 15.53 7.48 15.90
CA THR A 208 14.49 6.67 16.53
C THR A 208 13.14 7.08 15.97
N VAL A 209 12.33 6.10 15.56
CA VAL A 209 10.97 6.29 15.06
C VAL A 209 10.00 5.42 15.87
N LYS A 210 8.77 5.90 16.04
CA LYS A 210 7.69 5.17 16.70
C LYS A 210 6.73 4.63 15.64
N VAL A 211 6.49 3.33 15.67
CA VAL A 211 5.45 2.71 14.83
C VAL A 211 4.13 2.73 15.59
N THR A 212 3.11 3.26 14.94
CA THR A 212 1.72 3.18 15.37
C THR A 212 1.09 1.93 14.77
N PRO A 213 0.40 1.08 15.55
CA PRO A 213 -0.32 -0.07 15.01
C PRO A 213 -1.39 0.33 14.01
N GLY A 214 -1.60 -0.51 12.99
CA GLY A 214 -2.61 -0.30 11.96
C GLY A 214 -2.18 0.68 10.86
N LEU A 215 -2.78 0.55 9.67
CA LEU A 215 -2.47 1.40 8.53
C LEU A 215 -3.40 2.61 8.39
N ALA A 216 -4.67 2.48 8.77
CA ALA A 216 -5.65 3.56 8.67
C ALA A 216 -5.69 4.42 9.95
N PRO A 217 -6.10 5.70 9.86
CA PRO A 217 -6.35 6.53 11.04
C PRO A 217 -7.33 5.85 11.99
N ASP A 218 -7.13 6.02 13.30
CA ASP A 218 -7.90 5.32 14.35
C ASP A 218 -9.42 5.59 14.26
N GLN A 219 -9.81 6.72 13.68
CA GLN A 219 -11.21 7.11 13.46
C GLN A 219 -11.87 6.42 12.24
N ALA A 220 -11.11 5.78 11.36
CA ALA A 220 -11.62 5.12 10.15
C ALA A 220 -12.20 3.71 10.40
N VAL A 221 -12.03 3.15 11.61
CA VAL A 221 -12.40 1.77 11.95
C VAL A 221 -13.82 1.65 12.54
N ALA A 222 -14.58 2.75 12.63
CA ALA A 222 -15.87 2.79 13.31
C ALA A 222 -17.08 2.22 12.54
N ILE A 223 -16.88 1.48 11.43
CA ILE A 223 -17.96 0.78 10.74
C ILE A 223 -17.82 -0.72 11.04
N ALA A 224 -18.68 -1.18 11.94
CA ALA A 224 -18.72 -2.53 12.50
C ALA A 224 -18.66 -3.64 11.42
N PRO A 225 -18.11 -4.83 11.73
CA PRO A 225 -18.22 -5.97 10.84
C PRO A 225 -19.70 -6.32 10.66
N VAL A 226 -20.16 -6.32 9.41
CA VAL A 226 -21.45 -6.93 9.05
C VAL A 226 -21.41 -8.36 9.59
N GLY A 227 -22.30 -8.65 10.54
CA GLY A 227 -22.33 -9.92 11.26
C GLY A 227 -22.33 -11.10 10.30
N ARG A 228 -21.39 -12.04 10.50
CA ARG A 228 -21.46 -13.34 9.84
C ARG A 228 -22.80 -14.00 10.20
N PRO A 229 -23.59 -14.52 9.25
CA PRO A 229 -24.70 -15.38 9.59
C PRO A 229 -24.16 -16.59 10.34
N THR A 230 -24.54 -16.74 11.60
CA THR A 230 -24.22 -17.92 12.40
C THR A 230 -25.06 -19.08 11.88
N VAL A 231 -24.49 -19.88 10.98
CA VAL A 231 -25.05 -21.20 10.68
C VAL A 231 -24.80 -22.09 11.89
N ARG A 232 -25.82 -22.27 12.73
CA ARG A 232 -25.82 -23.29 13.77
C ARG A 232 -25.92 -24.65 13.08
N VAL A 233 -24.80 -25.34 12.96
CA VAL A 233 -24.81 -26.77 12.63
C VAL A 233 -25.33 -27.50 13.87
N ARG A 234 -26.53 -28.08 13.78
CA ARG A 234 -27.02 -29.04 14.78
C ARG A 234 -26.19 -30.30 14.63
N ILE A 235 -25.43 -30.64 15.67
CA ILE A 235 -24.82 -31.95 15.82
C ILE A 235 -25.80 -32.78 16.66
N ASP A 236 -26.49 -33.72 16.02
CA ASP A 236 -27.34 -34.66 16.75
C ASP A 236 -26.45 -35.62 17.56
N PRO A 237 -26.83 -35.98 18.79
CA PRO A 237 -26.08 -36.92 19.61
C PRO A 237 -26.03 -38.30 18.94
N PRO A 238 -24.95 -39.08 19.17
CA PRO A 238 -24.78 -40.39 18.55
C PRO A 238 -25.94 -41.31 18.93
N LYS A 239 -26.56 -41.94 17.92
CA LYS A 239 -27.59 -42.96 18.13
C LYS A 239 -27.00 -44.08 18.99
N GLN A 240 -27.65 -44.38 20.11
CA GLN A 240 -27.29 -45.54 20.92
C GLN A 240 -27.32 -46.80 20.04
N GLY A 241 -26.20 -47.50 19.98
CA GLY A 241 -26.09 -48.79 19.29
C GLY A 241 -27.04 -49.83 19.90
N PRO A 242 -27.34 -50.90 19.16
CA PRO A 242 -28.34 -51.87 19.59
C PRO A 242 -27.93 -52.53 20.91
N ARG A 243 -28.86 -52.54 21.87
CA ARG A 243 -28.76 -53.36 23.09
C ARG A 243 -28.82 -54.83 22.68
N MET A 244 -27.70 -55.52 22.74
CA MET A 244 -27.67 -56.98 22.74
C MET A 244 -28.35 -57.46 24.02
N GLY A 245 -29.47 -58.16 23.88
CA GLY A 245 -30.17 -58.79 24.98
C GLY A 245 -29.53 -60.15 25.32
N ILE A 246 -29.21 -60.30 26.60
CA ILE A 246 -28.95 -61.52 27.41
C ILE A 246 -27.94 -62.52 26.83
#